data_AF-A0A8C6S5D5-F1
#
_entry.id   AF-A0A8C6S5D5-F1
#
_cell.length_a   1.000
_cell.length_b   1.000
_cell.length_c   1.000
_cell.angle_alpha   90.00
_cell.angle_beta   90.00
_cell.angle_gamma   90.00
#
_symmetry.space_group_name_H-M   'P 1'
#
loop_
_entity.id
_entity.type
_entity.pdbx_description
1 polymer ?
#
loop_
_entity_poly.entity_id
_entity_poly.type
_entity_poly.pdbx_seq_one_letter_code
_entity_poly.pdbx_strand_id
1 'polypeptide(L)'
;MKPGMGPSEGVNPDLKLWEIGKIIGGMWRDLTDEEKQDYLNEYEAEKVMHRLPQLPAYLAYVNAKNRAEAAMEEESRQRQSRMDKGDSYMSIQPAEDPDDFDDGFSVKHAAAARFQRNHRLISDILSEIVVPDVRSVVTVGRMQVLKRQVQSLMVHQRKLEAELLQIEDRHQDKKRRFLETTDSFNTELKRLCGLKVEVDMEKLAAEMAAAEEAARKRAEEREKEAAEQAERAAKQQEEKQNNGDAAAASKENDKDTPMETGMSRV
;
A
#
# COMPACT_ATOMS: atom_id res chain seq x y z
N MET A 1 -49.18 18.96 8.19
CA MET A 1 -49.09 19.61 6.87
C MET A 1 -48.70 21.05 7.12
N LYS A 2 -47.41 21.40 7.01
CA LYS A 2 -46.93 22.79 7.16
C LYS A 2 -47.24 23.53 5.84
N PRO A 3 -47.82 24.74 5.85
CA PRO A 3 -47.92 25.55 4.64
C PRO A 3 -46.52 26.08 4.31
N GLY A 4 -45.87 25.49 3.30
CA GLY A 4 -44.57 25.96 2.83
C GLY A 4 -44.70 27.29 2.10
N MET A 5 -43.78 28.23 2.34
CA MET A 5 -43.49 29.30 1.37
C MET A 5 -42.73 28.68 0.18
N GLY A 6 -43.43 27.86 -0.60
CA GLY A 6 -43.04 27.64 -1.99
C GLY A 6 -43.34 28.91 -2.80
N PRO A 7 -42.67 29.13 -3.93
CA PRO A 7 -43.05 30.22 -4.83
C PRO A 7 -44.53 30.06 -5.13
N SER A 8 -45.29 31.12 -4.89
CA SER A 8 -46.73 31.17 -5.10
C SER A 8 -47.04 31.10 -6.60
N GLU A 9 -46.77 29.96 -7.23
CA GLU A 9 -47.27 29.63 -8.54
C GLU A 9 -48.76 29.33 -8.41
N GLY A 10 -49.57 30.32 -8.79
CA GLY A 10 -50.88 30.04 -9.37
C GLY A 10 -52.13 30.45 -8.60
N VAL A 11 -52.06 31.26 -7.52
CA VAL A 11 -53.30 31.70 -6.83
C VAL A 11 -53.73 33.13 -7.17
N ASN A 12 -52.90 33.97 -7.80
CA ASN A 12 -53.30 35.31 -8.26
C ASN A 12 -52.45 35.79 -9.46
N PRO A 13 -52.82 35.45 -10.71
CA PRO A 13 -52.04 35.80 -11.91
C PRO A 13 -52.09 37.29 -12.32
N ASP A 14 -52.98 38.10 -11.70
CA ASP A 14 -53.24 39.49 -12.12
C ASP A 14 -52.58 40.55 -11.22
N LEU A 15 -51.89 40.15 -10.14
CA LEU A 15 -51.23 41.09 -9.23
C LEU A 15 -49.90 41.59 -9.81
N LYS A 16 -49.70 42.90 -9.81
CA LYS A 16 -48.45 43.49 -10.27
C LYS A 16 -47.32 43.15 -9.28
N LEU A 17 -46.09 43.01 -9.79
CA LEU A 17 -44.91 42.62 -8.99
C LEU A 17 -44.70 43.46 -7.71
N TRP A 18 -45.07 44.75 -7.74
CA TRP A 18 -44.99 45.64 -6.58
C TRP A 18 -46.08 45.37 -5.54
N GLU A 19 -47.26 44.87 -5.93
CA GLU A 19 -48.34 44.44 -5.04
C GLU A 19 -47.97 43.11 -4.38
N ILE A 20 -47.39 42.19 -5.16
CA ILE A 20 -46.82 40.94 -4.66
C ILE A 20 -45.69 41.24 -3.66
N GLY A 21 -44.81 42.19 -3.96
CA GLY A 21 -43.75 42.63 -3.04
C GLY A 21 -44.29 43.18 -1.71
N LYS A 22 -45.42 43.88 -1.73
CA LYS A 22 -46.09 44.35 -0.50
C LYS A 22 -46.68 43.20 0.32
N ILE A 23 -47.25 42.20 -0.34
CA ILE A 23 -47.84 41.01 0.29
C ILE A 23 -46.74 40.17 0.95
N ILE A 24 -45.66 39.84 0.22
CA ILE A 24 -44.52 39.06 0.73
C ILE A 24 -43.86 39.78 1.91
N GLY A 25 -43.66 41.09 1.81
CA GLY A 25 -43.11 41.89 2.92
C GLY A 25 -44.03 41.96 4.13
N GLY A 26 -45.36 41.89 3.95
CA GLY A 26 -46.34 41.76 5.03
C GLY A 26 -46.24 40.42 5.72
N MET A 27 -46.30 39.33 4.95
CA MET A 27 -46.16 37.96 5.47
C MET A 27 -44.85 37.78 6.24
N TRP A 28 -43.73 38.31 5.74
CA TRP A 28 -42.46 38.26 6.44
C TRP A 28 -42.48 38.99 7.79
N ARG A 29 -43.18 40.14 7.91
CA ARG A 29 -43.31 40.85 9.19
C ARG A 29 -44.15 40.08 10.19
N ASP A 30 -45.18 39.40 9.71
CA ASP A 30 -46.15 38.68 10.53
C ASP A 30 -45.65 37.30 11.01
N LEU A 31 -44.57 36.77 10.43
CA LEU A 31 -43.90 35.56 10.90
C LEU A 31 -43.20 35.80 12.26
N THR A 32 -43.24 34.77 13.11
CA THR A 32 -42.48 34.76 14.35
C THR A 32 -40.97 34.65 14.09
N ASP A 33 -40.15 35.07 15.04
CA ASP A 33 -38.69 35.03 14.88
C ASP A 33 -38.16 33.59 14.73
N GLU A 34 -38.86 32.61 15.29
CA GLU A 34 -38.54 31.18 15.14
C GLU A 34 -38.80 30.69 13.70
N GLU A 35 -39.89 31.11 13.07
CA GLU A 35 -40.19 30.78 11.68
C GLU A 35 -39.28 31.50 10.68
N LYS A 36 -38.87 32.74 10.97
CA LYS A 36 -37.86 33.45 10.18
C LYS A 36 -36.50 32.77 10.27
N GLN A 37 -36.18 32.22 11.45
CA GLN A 37 -34.91 31.54 11.69
C GLN A 37 -34.78 30.27 10.84
N ASP A 38 -35.86 29.52 10.60
CA ASP A 38 -35.86 28.37 9.70
C ASP A 38 -35.45 28.75 8.26
N TYR A 39 -35.97 29.87 7.72
CA TYR A 39 -35.58 30.36 6.39
C TYR A 39 -34.13 30.87 6.35
N LEU A 40 -33.67 31.51 7.43
CA LEU A 40 -32.27 31.93 7.56
C LEU A 40 -31.34 30.72 7.64
N ASN A 41 -31.73 29.68 8.37
CA ASN A 41 -30.98 28.44 8.49
C ASN A 41 -30.92 27.67 7.16
N GLU A 42 -32.02 27.59 6.40
CA GLU A 42 -32.03 27.03 5.04
C GLU A 42 -31.13 27.82 4.09
N TYR A 43 -31.20 29.16 4.13
CA TYR A 43 -30.31 30.01 3.35
C TYR A 43 -28.83 29.85 3.73
N GLU A 44 -28.51 29.74 5.02
CA GLU A 44 -27.15 29.49 5.48
C GLU A 44 -26.67 28.08 5.11
N ALA A 45 -27.53 27.06 5.21
CA ALA A 45 -27.23 25.70 4.79
C ALA A 45 -26.98 25.62 3.28
N GLU A 46 -27.80 26.29 2.47
CA GLU A 46 -27.63 26.37 1.02
C GLU A 46 -26.39 27.20 0.63
N LYS A 47 -26.11 28.28 1.37
CA LYS A 47 -24.89 29.08 1.21
C LYS A 47 -23.64 28.27 1.55
N VAL A 48 -23.67 27.40 2.56
CA VAL A 48 -22.58 26.46 2.85
C VAL A 48 -22.49 25.41 1.74
N MET A 49 -23.61 24.87 1.27
CA MET A 49 -23.66 23.91 0.17
C MET A 49 -23.16 24.51 -1.16
N HIS A 50 -23.33 25.81 -1.41
CA HIS A 50 -22.77 26.52 -2.57
C HIS A 50 -21.31 26.97 -2.36
N ARG A 51 -20.88 27.19 -1.11
CA ARG A 51 -19.50 27.57 -0.78
C ARG A 51 -18.56 26.35 -0.76
N LEU A 52 -19.08 25.15 -0.55
CA LEU A 52 -18.34 23.89 -0.37
C LEU A 52 -18.62 22.82 -1.44
N PRO A 53 -18.85 23.23 -2.70
CA PRO A 53 -17.91 22.80 -3.74
C PRO A 53 -17.71 23.89 -4.80
N GLN A 54 -16.94 24.93 -4.48
CA GLN A 54 -16.11 25.51 -5.53
C GLN A 54 -15.05 24.45 -5.85
N LEU A 55 -15.33 23.69 -6.91
CA LEU A 55 -14.48 22.69 -7.59
C LEU A 55 -13.13 22.46 -6.89
N PRO A 56 -12.80 21.24 -6.42
CA PRO A 56 -11.46 20.91 -5.89
C PRO A 56 -10.31 21.42 -6.77
N ALA A 57 -10.55 21.55 -8.08
CA ALA A 57 -9.66 22.20 -9.04
C ALA A 57 -9.39 23.70 -8.78
N TYR A 58 -10.40 24.50 -8.43
CA TYR A 58 -10.24 25.92 -8.12
C TYR A 58 -9.49 26.12 -6.80
N LEU A 59 -9.79 25.34 -5.76
CA LEU A 59 -9.03 25.38 -4.51
C LEU A 59 -7.58 24.93 -4.71
N ALA A 60 -7.34 23.89 -5.52
CA ALA A 60 -5.99 23.48 -5.90
C ALA A 60 -5.25 24.58 -6.69
N TYR A 61 -5.93 25.25 -7.62
CA TYR A 61 -5.39 26.40 -8.36
C TYR A 61 -5.02 27.57 -7.45
N VAL A 62 -5.91 27.95 -6.53
CA VAL A 62 -5.65 29.02 -5.55
C VAL A 62 -4.46 28.67 -4.67
N ASN A 63 -4.39 27.43 -4.17
CA ASN A 63 -3.26 26.96 -3.37
C ASN A 63 -1.95 26.85 -4.17
N ALA A 64 -2.01 26.52 -5.46
CA ALA A 64 -0.85 26.51 -6.35
C ALA A 64 -0.38 27.93 -6.65
N LYS A 65 -1.30 28.85 -6.93
CA LYS A 65 -1.02 30.27 -7.17
C LYS A 65 -0.35 30.91 -5.94
N ASN A 66 -0.90 30.70 -4.75
CA ASN A 66 -0.34 31.24 -3.51
C ASN A 66 1.05 30.67 -3.22
N ARG A 67 1.32 29.40 -3.56
CA ARG A 67 2.67 28.81 -3.43
C ARG A 67 3.67 29.40 -4.42
N ALA A 68 3.26 29.64 -5.67
CA ALA A 68 4.11 30.27 -6.68
C ALA A 68 4.43 31.74 -6.32
N GLU A 69 3.44 32.47 -5.81
CA GLU A 69 3.61 33.85 -5.35
C GLU A 69 4.54 33.94 -4.14
N ALA A 70 4.40 33.01 -3.17
CA ALA A 70 5.32 32.92 -2.03
C ALA A 70 6.76 32.57 -2.44
N ALA A 71 6.94 31.69 -3.44
CA ALA A 71 8.27 31.35 -3.96
C ALA A 71 8.94 32.55 -4.65
N MET A 72 8.18 33.35 -5.40
CA MET A 72 8.66 34.59 -6.01
C MET A 72 8.98 35.67 -4.96
N GLU A 73 8.19 35.75 -3.89
CA GLU A 73 8.44 36.68 -2.78
C GLU A 73 9.68 36.25 -1.97
N GLU A 74 9.89 34.95 -1.76
CA GLU A 74 11.09 34.41 -1.12
C GLU A 74 12.34 34.62 -1.99
N GLU A 75 12.23 34.42 -3.31
CA GLU A 75 13.31 34.72 -4.25
C GLU A 75 13.65 36.22 -4.27
N SER A 76 12.63 37.10 -4.27
CA SER A 76 12.85 38.55 -4.24
C SER A 76 13.46 39.02 -2.91
N ARG A 77 13.02 38.50 -1.77
CA ARG A 77 13.66 38.71 -0.46
C ARG A 77 15.10 38.22 -0.45
N GLN A 78 15.36 37.06 -1.04
CA GLN A 78 16.71 36.50 -1.10
C GLN A 78 17.62 37.37 -1.99
N ARG A 79 17.13 37.84 -3.15
CA ARG A 79 17.84 38.81 -4.02
C ARG A 79 18.12 40.13 -3.30
N GLN A 80 17.15 40.67 -2.57
CA GLN A 80 17.32 41.92 -1.83
C GLN A 80 18.30 41.76 -0.65
N SER A 81 18.30 40.61 0.03
CA SER A 81 19.29 40.30 1.07
C SER A 81 20.71 40.08 0.53
N ARG A 82 20.84 39.62 -0.73
CA ARG A 82 22.14 39.45 -1.42
C ARG A 82 22.72 40.78 -1.93
N MET A 83 21.90 41.80 -2.17
CA MET A 83 22.37 43.15 -2.54
C MET A 83 22.92 43.93 -1.34
N ASP A 84 22.44 43.64 -0.11
CA ASP A 84 22.84 44.34 1.12
C ASP A 84 24.20 43.87 1.68
N LYS A 85 24.57 42.62 1.41
CA LYS A 85 25.93 42.10 1.67
C LYS A 85 26.71 42.14 0.37
N GLY A 86 27.55 43.16 0.19
CA GLY A 86 28.42 43.40 -0.98
C GLY A 86 29.49 42.33 -1.24
N ASP A 87 29.12 41.06 -1.21
CA ASP A 87 29.92 39.97 -1.72
C ASP A 87 29.79 39.98 -3.25
N SER A 88 30.94 40.11 -3.93
CA SER A 88 31.08 39.74 -5.34
C SER A 88 30.92 38.22 -5.46
N TYR A 89 29.70 37.76 -5.25
CA TYR A 89 29.27 36.40 -5.42
C TYR A 89 28.95 36.21 -6.90
N MET A 90 29.70 35.35 -7.60
CA MET A 90 29.31 34.90 -8.94
C MET A 90 27.95 34.21 -8.85
N SER A 91 26.87 34.96 -9.09
CA SER A 91 25.56 34.39 -9.31
C SER A 91 25.55 33.78 -10.71
N ILE A 92 25.48 32.46 -10.80
CA ILE A 92 25.09 31.80 -12.03
C ILE A 92 23.61 32.15 -12.22
N GLN A 93 23.33 33.22 -12.96
CA GLN A 93 21.97 33.45 -13.44
C GLN A 93 21.61 32.27 -14.34
N PRO A 94 20.42 31.67 -14.21
CA PRO A 94 19.88 30.81 -15.24
C PRO A 94 20.02 31.56 -16.57
N ALA A 95 20.55 30.92 -17.60
CA ALA A 95 20.61 31.54 -18.91
C ALA A 95 19.17 31.90 -19.31
N GLU A 96 18.91 33.18 -19.57
CA GLU A 96 17.73 33.59 -20.31
C GLU A 96 17.90 33.00 -21.70
N ASP A 97 17.18 31.91 -21.96
CA ASP A 97 17.27 31.18 -23.23
C ASP A 97 16.73 32.12 -24.34
N PRO A 98 17.60 32.57 -25.27
CA PRO A 98 17.19 33.54 -26.29
C PRO A 98 16.18 32.97 -27.29
N ASP A 99 15.92 31.67 -27.25
CA ASP A 99 14.90 31.01 -28.08
C ASP A 99 13.50 30.95 -27.41
N ASP A 100 13.38 31.39 -26.14
CA ASP A 100 12.14 31.30 -25.34
C ASP A 100 11.36 32.63 -25.25
N PHE A 101 11.73 33.64 -26.05
CA PHE A 101 10.91 34.83 -26.20
C PHE A 101 9.61 34.45 -26.91
N ASP A 102 8.52 34.25 -26.16
CA ASP A 102 7.17 34.33 -26.71
C ASP A 102 7.10 35.66 -27.48
N ASP A 103 6.95 35.59 -28.82
CA ASP A 103 7.23 36.65 -29.82
C ASP A 103 6.43 37.97 -29.63
N GLY A 104 5.86 38.26 -28.47
CA GLY A 104 5.02 39.42 -28.18
C GLY A 104 3.68 39.40 -28.93
N PHE A 105 3.49 38.42 -29.81
CA PHE A 105 2.31 38.25 -30.62
C PHE A 105 1.27 37.30 -29.97
N SER A 106 1.50 36.74 -28.79
CA SER A 106 0.57 35.80 -28.13
C SER A 106 -0.87 36.34 -28.02
N VAL A 107 -1.05 37.57 -27.55
CA VAL A 107 -2.39 38.19 -27.46
C VAL A 107 -2.97 38.49 -28.85
N LYS A 108 -2.15 38.93 -29.81
CA LYS A 108 -2.57 39.22 -31.19
C LYS A 108 -2.97 37.95 -31.94
N HIS A 109 -2.21 36.86 -31.81
CA HIS A 109 -2.53 35.54 -32.34
C HIS A 109 -3.79 34.97 -31.71
N ALA A 110 -3.93 35.08 -30.38
CA ALA A 110 -5.13 34.64 -29.70
C ALA A 110 -6.37 35.45 -30.11
N ALA A 111 -6.22 36.76 -30.35
CA ALA A 111 -7.30 37.61 -30.88
C ALA A 111 -7.64 37.24 -32.34
N ALA A 112 -6.64 37.04 -33.21
CA ALA A 112 -6.82 36.64 -34.60
C ALA A 112 -7.48 35.25 -34.72
N ALA A 113 -7.05 34.28 -33.91
CA ALA A 113 -7.65 32.95 -33.85
C ALA A 113 -9.11 33.01 -33.38
N ARG A 114 -9.42 33.82 -32.36
CA ARG A 114 -10.81 34.07 -31.93
C ARG A 114 -11.62 34.73 -33.03
N PHE A 115 -11.06 35.71 -33.73
CA PHE A 115 -11.71 36.39 -34.84
C PHE A 115 -12.06 35.40 -35.96
N GLN A 116 -11.08 34.64 -36.46
CA GLN A 116 -11.30 33.63 -37.50
C GLN A 116 -12.29 32.56 -37.06
N ARG A 117 -12.17 32.06 -35.83
CA ARG A 117 -13.12 31.09 -35.26
C ARG A 117 -14.53 31.66 -35.21
N ASN A 118 -14.71 32.87 -34.71
CA ASN A 118 -16.02 33.50 -34.59
C ASN A 118 -16.62 33.77 -35.97
N HIS A 119 -15.83 34.22 -36.94
CA HIS A 119 -16.29 34.39 -38.33
C HIS A 119 -16.73 33.07 -38.95
N ARG A 120 -15.98 31.98 -38.72
CA ARG A 120 -16.40 30.64 -39.16
C ARG A 120 -17.71 30.22 -38.49
N LEU A 121 -17.82 30.34 -37.17
CA LEU A 121 -19.04 29.96 -36.43
C LEU A 121 -20.27 30.77 -36.87
N ILE A 122 -20.12 32.08 -37.09
CA ILE A 122 -21.21 32.91 -37.61
C ILE A 122 -21.57 32.50 -39.03
N SER A 123 -20.58 32.20 -39.88
CA SER A 123 -20.83 31.70 -41.24
C SER A 123 -21.52 30.34 -41.22
N ASP A 124 -21.20 29.46 -40.27
CA ASP A 124 -21.86 28.16 -40.09
C ASP A 124 -23.32 28.33 -39.62
N ILE A 125 -23.57 29.24 -38.67
CA ILE A 125 -24.92 29.56 -38.18
C ILE A 125 -25.79 30.17 -39.29
N LEU A 126 -25.20 31.06 -40.10
CA LEU A 126 -25.86 31.73 -41.21
C LEU A 126 -25.71 30.97 -42.53
N SER A 127 -25.25 29.72 -42.48
CA SER A 127 -25.12 28.89 -43.67
C SER A 127 -26.50 28.52 -44.22
N GLU A 128 -26.54 28.14 -45.50
CA GLU A 128 -27.77 27.70 -46.16
C GLU A 128 -28.28 26.33 -45.65
N ILE A 129 -27.58 25.73 -44.70
CA ILE A 129 -27.95 24.43 -44.11
C ILE A 129 -29.21 24.62 -43.27
N VAL A 130 -30.31 24.05 -43.75
CA VAL A 130 -31.57 24.00 -43.00
C VAL A 130 -31.46 23.03 -41.83
N VAL A 131 -32.01 23.41 -40.67
CA VAL A 131 -32.09 22.53 -39.50
C VAL A 131 -32.97 21.32 -39.85
N PRO A 132 -32.44 20.08 -39.83
CA PRO A 132 -33.26 18.90 -40.11
C PRO A 132 -34.34 18.72 -39.04
N ASP A 133 -35.57 18.42 -39.44
CA ASP A 133 -36.60 18.04 -38.47
C ASP A 133 -36.30 16.63 -37.95
N VAL A 134 -35.77 16.56 -36.73
CA VAL A 134 -35.35 15.33 -36.05
C VAL A 134 -36.49 14.64 -35.30
N ARG A 135 -37.76 15.02 -35.53
CA ARG A 135 -38.93 14.34 -34.95
C ARG A 135 -39.05 12.92 -35.50
N SER A 136 -38.21 12.02 -34.98
CA SER A 136 -38.24 10.61 -35.29
C SER A 136 -39.35 9.96 -34.49
N VAL A 137 -40.25 9.24 -35.18
CA VAL A 137 -41.25 8.40 -34.51
C VAL A 137 -40.53 7.21 -33.89
N VAL A 138 -40.87 6.89 -32.64
CA VAL A 138 -40.35 5.71 -31.97
C VAL A 138 -40.85 4.47 -32.69
N THR A 139 -39.96 3.78 -33.42
CA THR A 139 -40.33 2.58 -34.15
C THR A 139 -40.49 1.38 -33.22
N VAL A 140 -41.36 0.44 -33.60
CA VAL A 140 -41.53 -0.83 -32.88
C VAL A 140 -40.19 -1.59 -32.79
N GLY A 141 -39.38 -1.54 -33.85
CA GLY A 141 -38.03 -2.15 -33.86
C GLY A 141 -37.09 -1.54 -32.82
N ARG A 142 -37.05 -0.20 -32.71
CA ARG A 142 -36.26 0.50 -31.67
C ARG A 142 -36.76 0.14 -30.27
N MET A 143 -38.07 0.07 -30.08
CA MET A 143 -38.66 -0.37 -28.80
C MET A 143 -38.28 -1.81 -28.43
N GLN A 144 -38.25 -2.72 -29.41
CA GLN A 144 -37.81 -4.10 -29.18
C GLN A 144 -36.32 -4.21 -28.81
N VAL A 145 -35.45 -3.41 -29.45
CA VAL A 145 -34.02 -3.34 -29.08
C VAL A 145 -33.86 -2.86 -27.65
N LEU A 146 -34.56 -1.77 -27.28
CA LEU A 146 -34.52 -1.25 -25.91
C LEU A 146 -35.00 -2.28 -24.89
N LYS A 147 -36.08 -3.01 -25.17
CA LYS A 147 -36.55 -4.11 -24.30
C LYS A 147 -35.49 -5.20 -24.12
N ARG A 148 -34.82 -5.61 -25.19
CA ARG A 148 -33.71 -6.58 -25.11
C ARG A 148 -32.54 -6.04 -24.32
N GLN A 149 -32.19 -4.77 -24.49
CA GLN A 149 -31.11 -4.13 -23.72
C GLN A 149 -31.43 -4.10 -22.23
N VAL A 150 -32.66 -3.72 -21.86
CA VAL A 150 -33.11 -3.75 -20.46
C VAL A 150 -33.00 -5.15 -19.88
N GLN A 151 -33.51 -6.17 -20.59
CA GLN A 151 -33.39 -7.56 -20.14
C GLN A 151 -31.92 -8.01 -20.01
N SER A 152 -31.07 -7.65 -20.97
CA SER A 152 -29.64 -7.97 -20.94
C SER A 152 -28.96 -7.34 -19.73
N LEU A 153 -29.26 -6.08 -19.41
CA LEU A 153 -28.73 -5.39 -18.24
C LEU A 153 -29.24 -6.02 -16.94
N MET A 154 -30.51 -6.39 -16.87
CA MET A 154 -31.07 -7.10 -15.70
C MET A 154 -30.42 -8.46 -15.48
N VAL A 155 -30.08 -9.19 -16.55
CA VAL A 155 -29.33 -10.45 -16.45
C VAL A 155 -27.90 -10.18 -15.98
N HIS A 156 -27.24 -9.15 -16.53
CA HIS A 156 -25.88 -8.78 -16.13
C HIS A 156 -25.80 -8.39 -14.66
N GLN A 157 -26.77 -7.60 -14.18
CA GLN A 157 -26.88 -7.23 -12.76
C GLN A 157 -26.97 -8.48 -11.86
N ARG A 158 -27.83 -9.44 -12.21
CA ARG A 158 -27.94 -10.71 -11.47
C ARG A 158 -26.64 -11.54 -11.49
N LYS A 159 -25.88 -11.50 -12.60
CA LYS A 159 -24.57 -12.17 -12.66
C LYS A 159 -23.58 -11.53 -11.70
N LEU A 160 -23.51 -10.19 -11.67
CA LEU A 160 -22.63 -9.47 -10.74
C LEU A 160 -23.00 -9.74 -9.28
N GLU A 161 -24.30 -9.78 -8.96
CA GLU A 161 -24.78 -10.13 -7.62
C GLU A 161 -24.36 -11.56 -7.22
N ALA A 162 -24.48 -12.52 -8.14
CA ALA A 162 -24.02 -13.89 -7.91
C ALA A 162 -22.50 -13.99 -7.73
N GLU A 163 -21.72 -13.25 -8.53
CA GLU A 163 -20.26 -13.19 -8.39
C GLU A 163 -19.84 -12.58 -7.05
N LEU A 164 -20.53 -11.52 -6.60
CA LEU A 164 -20.30 -10.89 -5.30
C LEU A 164 -20.57 -11.89 -4.17
N LEU A 165 -21.71 -12.57 -4.21
CA LEU A 165 -22.03 -13.62 -3.22
C LEU A 165 -20.98 -14.74 -3.22
N GLN A 166 -20.50 -15.16 -4.39
CA GLN A 166 -19.45 -16.17 -4.49
C GLN A 166 -18.10 -15.69 -3.92
N ILE A 167 -17.76 -14.41 -4.09
CA ILE A 167 -16.56 -13.83 -3.49
C ILE A 167 -16.70 -13.77 -1.97
N GLU A 168 -17.86 -13.34 -1.47
CA GLU A 168 -18.16 -13.28 -0.03
C GLU A 168 -18.08 -14.66 0.62
N ASP A 169 -18.71 -15.67 0.01
CA ASP A 169 -18.68 -17.06 0.50
C ASP A 169 -17.23 -17.60 0.57
N ARG A 170 -16.45 -17.40 -0.49
CA ARG A 170 -15.01 -17.77 -0.51
C ARG A 170 -14.21 -17.04 0.57
N HIS A 171 -14.55 -15.78 0.85
CA HIS A 171 -13.90 -15.01 1.89
C HIS A 171 -14.24 -15.54 3.29
N GLN A 172 -15.53 -15.79 3.57
CA GLN A 172 -15.97 -16.36 4.84
C GLN A 172 -15.37 -17.74 5.11
N ASP A 173 -15.28 -18.59 4.07
CA ASP A 173 -14.66 -19.89 4.20
C ASP A 173 -13.16 -19.83 4.48
N LYS A 174 -12.44 -18.91 3.81
CA LYS A 174 -11.02 -18.66 4.15
C LYS A 174 -10.89 -18.18 5.60
N LYS A 175 -11.71 -17.21 6.02
CA LYS A 175 -11.72 -16.71 7.38
C LYS A 175 -11.96 -17.82 8.40
N ARG A 176 -12.95 -18.69 8.15
CA ARG A 176 -13.26 -19.84 9.00
C ARG A 176 -12.06 -20.78 9.14
N ARG A 177 -11.43 -21.15 8.02
CA ARG A 177 -10.23 -22.01 8.02
C ARG A 177 -9.06 -21.37 8.79
N PHE A 178 -8.87 -20.05 8.66
CA PHE A 178 -7.84 -19.33 9.41
C PHE A 178 -8.11 -19.35 10.92
N LEU A 179 -9.36 -19.14 11.33
CA LEU A 179 -9.74 -19.22 12.73
C LEU A 179 -9.56 -20.64 13.28
N GLU A 180 -10.04 -21.66 12.57
CA GLU A 180 -9.85 -23.07 12.94
C GLU A 180 -8.37 -23.44 13.07
N THR A 181 -7.53 -22.97 12.13
CA THR A 181 -6.07 -23.18 12.16
C THR A 181 -5.46 -22.46 13.37
N THR A 182 -5.87 -21.22 13.62
CA THR A 182 -5.40 -20.43 14.77
C THR A 182 -5.77 -21.08 16.09
N ASP A 183 -7.01 -21.57 16.21
CA ASP A 183 -7.50 -22.27 17.41
C ASP A 183 -6.75 -23.58 17.62
N SER A 184 -6.51 -24.36 16.56
CA SER A 184 -5.71 -25.58 16.62
C SER A 184 -4.28 -25.30 17.07
N PHE A 185 -3.65 -24.25 16.54
CA PHE A 185 -2.31 -23.82 16.91
C PHE A 185 -2.25 -23.37 18.36
N ASN A 186 -3.20 -22.54 18.80
CA ASN A 186 -3.28 -22.08 20.19
C ASN A 186 -3.53 -23.24 21.16
N THR A 187 -4.33 -24.22 20.76
CA THR A 187 -4.60 -25.42 21.56
C THR A 187 -3.35 -26.26 21.72
N GLU A 188 -2.62 -26.48 20.62
CA GLU A 188 -1.34 -27.20 20.63
C GLU A 188 -0.27 -26.43 21.42
N LEU A 189 -0.22 -25.11 21.28
CA LEU A 189 0.68 -24.24 22.05
C LEU A 189 0.39 -24.37 23.55
N LYS A 190 -0.88 -24.30 23.97
CA LYS A 190 -1.26 -24.52 25.38
C LYS A 190 -0.89 -25.91 25.86
N ARG A 191 -1.08 -26.94 25.02
CA ARG A 191 -0.68 -28.33 25.34
C ARG A 191 0.83 -28.43 25.56
N LEU A 192 1.63 -27.83 24.69
CA LEU A 192 3.09 -27.82 24.78
C LEU A 192 3.58 -26.99 25.97
N CYS A 193 3.00 -25.82 26.24
CA CYS A 193 3.32 -25.01 27.42
C CYS A 193 2.92 -25.72 28.73
N GLY A 194 1.86 -26.54 28.70
CA GLY A 194 1.42 -27.37 29.80
C GLY A 194 2.28 -28.63 30.02
N LEU A 195 3.01 -29.08 28.99
CA LEU A 195 4.09 -30.05 29.15
C LEU A 195 5.27 -29.35 29.82
N LYS A 196 5.20 -29.24 31.15
CA LYS A 196 6.37 -28.90 31.96
C LYS A 196 7.38 -30.04 31.76
N VAL A 197 8.51 -29.75 31.11
CA VAL A 197 9.65 -30.66 31.08
C VAL A 197 10.22 -30.69 32.49
N GLU A 198 9.71 -31.59 33.33
CA GLU A 198 10.33 -31.89 34.61
C GLU A 198 11.54 -32.78 34.32
N VAL A 199 12.72 -32.17 34.33
CA VAL A 199 13.97 -32.91 34.39
C VAL A 199 14.09 -33.44 35.81
N ASP A 200 13.81 -34.73 35.98
CA ASP A 200 14.06 -35.45 37.22
C ASP A 200 15.58 -35.55 37.43
N MET A 201 16.12 -34.60 38.18
CA MET A 201 17.56 -34.47 38.43
C MET A 201 18.14 -35.70 39.11
N GLU A 202 17.33 -36.44 39.86
CA GLU A 202 17.77 -37.65 40.56
C GLU A 202 17.91 -38.82 39.58
N LYS A 203 16.97 -38.93 38.62
CA LYS A 203 17.07 -39.89 37.52
C LYS A 203 18.23 -39.57 36.57
N LEU A 204 18.43 -38.30 36.23
CA LEU A 204 19.53 -37.86 35.36
C LEU A 204 20.90 -38.09 36.04
N ALA A 205 20.99 -37.82 37.35
CA ALA A 205 22.18 -38.12 38.13
C ALA A 205 22.45 -39.63 38.23
N ALA A 206 21.40 -40.45 38.42
CA ALA A 206 21.52 -41.90 38.45
C ALA A 206 21.97 -42.48 37.10
N GLU A 207 21.45 -41.96 35.98
CA GLU A 207 21.89 -42.36 34.64
C GLU A 207 23.33 -41.95 34.35
N MET A 208 23.75 -40.74 34.76
CA MET A 208 25.16 -40.33 34.65
C MET A 208 26.08 -41.19 35.51
N ALA A 209 25.70 -41.48 36.76
CA ALA A 209 26.48 -42.32 37.66
C ALA A 209 26.61 -43.77 37.12
N ALA A 210 25.51 -44.33 36.60
CA ALA A 210 25.52 -45.64 35.98
C ALA A 210 26.37 -45.68 34.70
N ALA A 211 26.36 -44.60 33.91
CA ALA A 211 27.20 -44.47 32.73
C ALA A 211 28.70 -44.34 33.10
N GLU A 212 29.02 -43.61 34.16
CA GLU A 212 30.38 -43.48 34.69
C GLU A 212 30.90 -44.81 35.24
N GLU A 213 30.09 -45.53 36.02
CA GLU A 213 30.46 -46.84 36.55
C GLU A 213 30.67 -47.87 35.42
N ALA A 214 29.79 -47.87 34.41
CA ALA A 214 29.96 -48.72 33.23
C ALA A 214 31.18 -48.33 32.38
N ALA A 215 31.55 -47.05 32.31
CA ALA A 215 32.76 -46.59 31.64
C ALA A 215 34.02 -47.02 32.40
N ARG A 216 34.00 -46.91 33.73
CA ARG A 216 35.10 -47.34 34.60
C ARG A 216 35.30 -48.85 34.54
N LYS A 217 34.24 -49.65 34.59
CA LYS A 217 34.34 -51.11 34.46
C LYS A 217 34.94 -51.55 33.11
N ARG A 218 34.54 -50.89 32.01
CA ARG A 218 35.15 -51.10 30.68
C ARG A 218 36.59 -50.61 30.58
N ALA A 219 37.03 -49.67 31.42
CA ALA A 219 38.43 -49.24 31.47
C ALA A 219 39.27 -50.24 32.26
N GLU A 220 38.78 -50.70 33.41
CA GLU A 220 39.45 -51.72 34.23
C GLU A 220 39.56 -53.08 33.50
N GLU A 221 38.54 -53.48 32.71
CA GLU A 221 38.61 -54.67 31.85
C GLU A 221 39.67 -54.52 30.75
N ARG A 222 39.75 -53.36 30.08
CA ARG A 222 40.79 -53.08 29.09
C ARG A 222 42.20 -53.05 29.69
N GLU A 223 42.34 -52.57 30.93
CA GLU A 223 43.63 -52.55 31.64
C GLU A 223 44.05 -53.97 32.04
N LYS A 224 43.13 -54.81 32.51
CA LYS A 224 43.40 -56.23 32.81
C LYS A 224 43.77 -57.02 31.56
N GLU A 225 43.05 -56.83 30.46
CA GLU A 225 43.37 -57.47 29.18
C GLU A 225 44.74 -57.00 28.65
N ALA A 226 45.08 -55.72 28.80
CA ALA A 226 46.39 -55.19 28.43
C ALA A 226 47.51 -55.75 29.33
N ALA A 227 47.27 -55.90 30.63
CA ALA A 227 48.21 -56.49 31.58
C ALA A 227 48.43 -57.99 31.29
N GLU A 228 47.38 -58.76 31.01
CA GLU A 228 47.50 -60.17 30.62
C GLU A 228 48.21 -60.34 29.27
N GLN A 229 47.94 -59.45 28.30
CA GLN A 229 48.68 -59.45 27.03
C GLN A 229 50.15 -59.09 27.22
N ALA A 230 50.47 -58.13 28.09
CA ALA A 230 51.84 -57.78 28.44
C ALA A 230 52.56 -58.95 29.16
N GLU A 231 51.88 -59.66 30.06
CA GLU A 231 52.43 -60.84 30.74
C GLU A 231 52.66 -62.01 29.78
N ARG A 232 51.71 -62.27 28.85
CA ARG A 232 51.89 -63.27 27.79
C ARG A 232 53.02 -62.87 26.82
N ALA A 233 53.16 -61.59 26.50
CA ALA A 233 54.26 -61.08 25.67
C ALA A 233 55.61 -61.21 26.38
N ALA A 234 55.68 -60.95 27.69
CA ALA A 234 56.88 -61.14 28.50
C ALA A 234 57.28 -62.63 28.56
N LYS A 235 56.33 -63.54 28.79
CA LYS A 235 56.56 -65.00 28.76
C LYS A 235 57.03 -65.49 27.38
N GLN A 236 56.48 -64.95 26.29
CA GLN A 236 56.95 -65.25 24.93
C GLN A 236 58.34 -64.65 24.63
N GLN A 237 58.73 -63.55 25.26
CA GLN A 237 60.09 -63.01 25.17
C GLN A 237 61.10 -63.85 25.97
N GLU A 238 60.72 -64.37 27.14
CA GLU A 238 61.54 -65.32 27.90
C GLU A 238 61.72 -66.67 27.16
N GLU A 239 60.70 -67.16 26.48
CA GLU A 239 60.81 -68.36 25.61
C GLU A 239 61.67 -68.11 24.36
N LYS A 240 61.66 -66.89 23.80
CA LYS A 240 62.56 -66.50 22.70
C LYS A 240 64.01 -66.28 23.14
N GLN A 241 64.27 -65.99 24.42
CA GLN A 241 65.63 -65.93 24.96
C GLN A 241 66.22 -67.33 25.27
N ASN A 242 65.39 -68.36 25.44
CA ASN A 242 65.84 -69.73 25.70
C ASN A 242 66.03 -70.61 24.44
N ASN A 243 65.71 -70.10 23.25
CA ASN A 243 65.94 -70.81 21.99
C ASN A 243 66.42 -69.83 20.90
N GLY A 244 67.69 -69.43 21.00
CA GLY A 244 68.30 -68.51 20.04
C GLY A 244 69.75 -68.17 20.32
N ASP A 245 70.62 -69.18 20.50
CA ASP A 245 72.08 -69.00 20.51
C ASP A 245 72.69 -69.85 19.37
N ALA A 246 72.67 -69.31 18.15
CA ALA A 246 73.57 -69.66 17.04
C ALA A 246 73.28 -68.78 15.80
N ALA A 247 74.01 -67.65 15.70
CA ALA A 247 74.73 -67.24 14.48
C ALA A 247 75.07 -65.73 14.57
N ALA A 248 76.35 -65.45 14.79
CA ALA A 248 76.90 -64.12 14.78
C ALA A 248 77.24 -63.63 13.36
N ALA A 249 76.99 -62.32 13.17
CA ALA A 249 77.78 -61.35 12.42
C ALA A 249 77.82 -61.37 10.88
N SER A 250 77.22 -60.32 10.28
CA SER A 250 77.90 -59.52 9.25
C SER A 250 77.29 -58.11 9.10
N LYS A 251 78.06 -57.13 9.59
CA LYS A 251 78.40 -55.79 9.04
C LYS A 251 77.37 -54.86 8.35
N GLU A 252 77.50 -53.61 8.82
CA GLU A 252 77.65 -52.33 8.11
C GLU A 252 76.43 -51.50 7.65
N ASN A 253 76.42 -50.29 8.23
CA ASN A 253 76.25 -48.97 7.62
C ASN A 253 74.86 -48.43 7.24
N ASP A 254 74.52 -47.37 7.97
CA ASP A 254 74.23 -46.02 7.50
C ASP A 254 72.78 -45.51 7.61
N LYS A 255 72.69 -44.43 8.40
CA LYS A 255 71.89 -43.20 8.28
C LYS A 255 70.36 -43.14 8.17
N ASP A 256 69.92 -42.05 8.79
CA ASP A 256 68.77 -41.18 8.52
C ASP A 256 67.41 -41.51 9.17
N THR A 257 67.10 -40.75 10.23
CA THR A 257 65.77 -40.18 10.52
C THR A 257 65.30 -39.29 9.35
N PRO A 258 64.03 -38.81 9.32
CA PRO A 258 62.73 -39.39 9.65
C PRO A 258 61.74 -39.25 8.44
N MET A 259 60.60 -39.95 8.42
CA MET A 259 59.47 -39.40 7.64
C MET A 259 58.08 -39.79 8.16
N GLU A 260 57.37 -38.73 8.53
CA GLU A 260 55.92 -38.58 8.62
C GLU A 260 55.23 -39.10 7.34
N THR A 261 54.10 -39.79 7.49
CA THR A 261 53.09 -39.87 6.42
C THR A 261 51.71 -39.72 7.04
N GLY A 262 51.18 -38.50 6.93
CA GLY A 262 49.74 -38.31 6.82
C GLY A 262 49.24 -38.75 5.45
N MET A 263 47.99 -39.24 5.40
CA MET A 263 46.98 -39.08 4.33
C MET A 263 45.93 -40.20 4.51
N SER A 264 44.73 -39.89 4.99
CA SER A 264 43.54 -39.44 4.22
C SER A 264 42.70 -40.59 3.63
N ARG A 265 41.46 -40.70 4.12
CA ARG A 265 40.19 -41.15 3.46
C ARG A 265 39.24 -41.67 4.56
N VAL A 266 37.97 -41.29 4.70
CA VAL A 266 36.97 -40.58 3.87
C VAL A 266 36.11 -39.73 4.80
#